data_AF-A0A0P0M7H6-F1
#
_entry.id   AF-A0A0P0M7H6-F1
#
_cell.length_a   1.000
_cell.length_b   1.000
_cell.length_c   1.000
_cell.angle_alpha   90.00
_cell.angle_beta   90.00
_cell.angle_gamma   90.00
#
_symmetry.space_group_name_H-M   'P 1'
#
loop_
_entity.id
_entity.type
_entity.pdbx_description
1 polymer ?
#
loop_
_entity_poly.entity_id
_entity_poly.type
_entity_poly.pdbx_seq_one_letter_code
_entity_poly.pdbx_strand_id
1 'polypeptide(L)'
;MLTIEYVPSVLSALETAFPTPPNRAKQQLDKYLALLERQLRLSLLNRSVFARRFDAYDIPLTKLINGSPTVNNKQWRVHEWLGKHGHALVENINKSANNITKEIAVLKPTANLIVKNDNLLKYLQSVTAPELDAYLDTLTQDWQDLIDDYQSHYNSLSVKDRRSQFFTSPVDIPALKRYMTSIVQGATVLNKYQQENSIVHAEYVLRIAQVTNGLLHQKIDKKAFGRTYYEGVSVLSTRKELRMAFLGTSWEYDCKSCSTAWKMSFAVQWHAQKKSRKLDVRQSFTAMTLYLEDKDAFFDAVILEVYNSQPTPEYKATIKEAMTALGFGAKLSMGTWRSDTGEESQSSLFEVFDRDTAVLKRFVKCDLVHKFNAEQQTLNKFIVANFSGDAQWQAEMKAEQQRKKVKQFSSAQKIVWLYQHAETIMMDMVRAEVKKSGNTVLANVHDAVVVRNQIPAKLLAKIELKVQQRTGVGYFKLGETGY
;
A
#
# COMPACT_ATOMS: atom_id res chain seq x y z
N MET A 1 5.21 5.38 -23.16
CA MET A 1 3.96 4.70 -22.75
C MET A 1 3.89 3.33 -23.42
N LEU A 2 3.40 2.30 -22.73
CA LEU A 2 3.14 0.98 -23.32
C LEU A 2 2.15 1.13 -24.47
N THR A 3 2.45 0.55 -25.62
CA THR A 3 1.52 0.49 -26.77
C THR A 3 1.43 -0.94 -27.29
N ILE A 4 0.30 -1.26 -27.93
CA ILE A 4 0.08 -2.58 -28.50
C ILE A 4 -0.39 -2.51 -29.96
N GLU A 5 0.00 -3.52 -30.72
CA GLU A 5 -0.41 -3.73 -32.11
C GLU A 5 -0.84 -5.18 -32.31
N TYR A 6 -1.72 -5.45 -33.26
CA TYR A 6 -2.08 -6.80 -33.65
C TYR A 6 -1.38 -7.19 -34.96
N VAL A 7 -1.09 -8.48 -35.14
CA VAL A 7 -0.59 -8.99 -36.41
C VAL A 7 -1.68 -8.92 -37.50
N PRO A 8 -1.35 -8.65 -38.78
CA PRO A 8 -2.35 -8.42 -39.83
C PRO A 8 -3.37 -9.56 -40.02
N SER A 9 -2.98 -10.80 -39.76
CA SER A 9 -3.85 -11.98 -39.90
C SER A 9 -5.08 -11.93 -38.97
N VAL A 10 -5.01 -11.24 -37.82
CA VAL A 10 -6.13 -11.07 -36.90
C VAL A 10 -7.27 -10.29 -37.54
N LEU A 11 -6.95 -9.16 -38.18
CA LEU A 11 -7.95 -8.33 -38.84
C LEU A 11 -8.52 -9.05 -40.07
N SER A 12 -7.64 -9.67 -40.88
CA SER A 12 -8.05 -10.41 -42.08
C SER A 12 -9.06 -11.53 -41.75
N ALA A 13 -8.84 -12.27 -40.66
CA ALA A 13 -9.78 -13.30 -40.20
C ALA A 13 -11.14 -12.72 -39.79
N LEU A 14 -11.15 -11.60 -39.05
CA LEU A 14 -12.38 -10.93 -38.64
C LEU A 14 -13.15 -10.34 -39.84
N GLU A 15 -12.47 -9.75 -40.81
CA GLU A 15 -13.09 -9.19 -42.02
C GLU A 15 -13.64 -10.30 -42.92
N THR A 16 -12.95 -11.44 -43.00
CA THR A 16 -13.44 -12.63 -43.73
C THR A 16 -14.72 -13.19 -43.09
N ALA A 17 -14.77 -13.25 -41.76
CA ALA A 17 -15.94 -13.77 -41.04
C ALA A 17 -17.11 -12.78 -40.98
N PHE A 18 -16.80 -11.47 -40.95
CA PHE A 18 -17.78 -10.39 -40.79
C PHE A 18 -17.55 -9.28 -41.83
N PRO A 19 -17.78 -9.56 -43.14
CA PRO A 19 -17.48 -8.62 -44.21
C PRO A 19 -18.44 -7.42 -44.25
N THR A 20 -19.62 -7.54 -43.64
CA THR A 20 -20.65 -6.51 -43.65
C THR A 20 -21.08 -6.10 -42.23
N PRO A 21 -21.33 -4.80 -41.99
CA PRO A 21 -21.04 -3.68 -42.88
C PRO A 21 -19.53 -3.43 -43.05
N PRO A 22 -19.09 -2.82 -44.17
CA PRO A 22 -17.67 -2.53 -44.42
C PRO A 22 -17.01 -1.78 -43.26
N ASN A 23 -15.75 -2.07 -42.98
CA ASN A 23 -14.93 -1.49 -41.90
C ASN A 23 -15.41 -1.77 -40.46
N ARG A 24 -16.58 -2.40 -40.26
CA ARG A 24 -17.13 -2.64 -38.93
C ARG A 24 -16.24 -3.57 -38.11
N ALA A 25 -15.71 -4.62 -38.72
CA ALA A 25 -14.77 -5.56 -38.09
C ALA A 25 -13.54 -4.81 -37.55
N LYS A 26 -12.88 -4.01 -38.40
CA LYS A 26 -11.75 -3.15 -38.01
C LYS A 26 -12.10 -2.21 -36.86
N GLN A 27 -13.21 -1.47 -36.97
CA GLN A 27 -13.63 -0.55 -35.90
C GLN A 27 -13.89 -1.25 -34.56
N GLN A 28 -14.38 -2.50 -34.57
CA GLN A 28 -14.57 -3.27 -33.34
C GLN A 28 -13.26 -3.86 -32.82
N LEU A 29 -12.36 -4.29 -33.69
CA LEU A 29 -11.03 -4.71 -33.29
C LEU A 29 -10.23 -3.55 -32.68
N ASP A 30 -10.24 -2.37 -33.29
CA ASP A 30 -9.54 -1.18 -32.78
C ASP A 30 -10.09 -0.76 -31.40
N LYS A 31 -11.41 -0.81 -31.20
CA LYS A 31 -12.01 -0.59 -29.86
C LYS A 31 -11.61 -1.65 -28.84
N TYR A 32 -11.45 -2.90 -29.27
CA TYR A 32 -10.95 -3.96 -28.39
C TYR A 32 -9.49 -3.74 -28.03
N LEU A 33 -8.67 -3.32 -29.00
CA LEU A 33 -7.26 -2.99 -28.79
C LEU A 33 -7.10 -1.83 -27.80
N ALA A 34 -7.85 -0.73 -27.97
CA ALA A 34 -7.84 0.39 -27.03
C ALA A 34 -8.24 -0.02 -25.59
N LEU A 35 -9.26 -0.88 -25.46
CA LEU A 35 -9.63 -1.44 -24.16
C LEU A 35 -8.49 -2.25 -23.55
N LEU A 36 -7.90 -3.16 -24.34
CA LEU A 36 -6.84 -4.06 -23.89
C LEU A 36 -5.62 -3.25 -23.47
N GLU A 37 -5.16 -2.31 -24.30
CA GLU A 37 -4.03 -1.44 -24.02
C GLU A 37 -4.20 -0.69 -22.70
N ARG A 38 -5.40 -0.12 -22.47
CA ARG A 38 -5.74 0.52 -21.20
C ARG A 38 -5.61 -0.43 -20.01
N GLN A 39 -6.10 -1.68 -20.13
CA GLN A 39 -5.99 -2.65 -19.05
C GLN A 39 -4.55 -3.10 -18.80
N LEU A 40 -3.73 -3.27 -19.84
CA LEU A 40 -2.31 -3.60 -19.71
C LEU A 40 -1.56 -2.48 -18.99
N ARG A 41 -1.79 -1.22 -19.39
CA ARG A 41 -1.22 -0.02 -18.74
C ARG A 41 -1.59 0.05 -17.26
N LEU A 42 -2.86 -0.15 -16.91
CA LEU A 42 -3.29 -0.17 -15.49
C LEU A 42 -2.68 -1.33 -14.71
N SER A 43 -2.48 -2.48 -15.36
CA SER A 43 -1.84 -3.64 -14.75
C SER A 43 -0.39 -3.36 -14.34
N LEU A 44 0.36 -2.56 -15.12
CA LEU A 44 1.73 -2.17 -14.78
C LEU A 44 1.83 -1.46 -13.41
N LEU A 45 0.78 -0.76 -12.98
CA LEU A 45 0.74 -0.08 -11.67
C LEU A 45 0.84 -1.06 -10.50
N ASN A 46 0.28 -2.27 -10.63
CA ASN A 46 0.23 -3.26 -9.54
C ASN A 46 0.50 -4.68 -10.04
N ARG A 47 1.43 -4.84 -10.98
CA ARG A 47 1.77 -6.13 -11.59
C ARG A 47 2.30 -7.08 -10.52
N SER A 48 1.75 -8.29 -10.45
CA SER A 48 2.14 -9.32 -9.51
C SER A 48 3.50 -9.92 -9.88
N VAL A 49 4.18 -10.51 -8.90
CA VAL A 49 5.45 -11.23 -9.15
C VAL A 49 5.22 -12.39 -10.13
N PHE A 50 4.07 -13.06 -10.03
CA PHE A 50 3.68 -14.13 -10.94
C PHE A 50 3.49 -13.61 -12.36
N ALA A 51 2.71 -12.54 -12.56
CA ALA A 51 2.48 -11.98 -13.88
C ALA A 51 3.78 -11.48 -14.55
N ARG A 52 4.66 -10.82 -13.78
CA ARG A 52 6.00 -10.42 -14.30
C ARG A 52 6.83 -11.60 -14.78
N ARG A 53 6.83 -12.72 -14.05
CA ARG A 53 7.61 -13.92 -14.41
C ARG A 53 7.26 -14.47 -15.80
N PHE A 54 6.04 -14.25 -16.25
CA PHE A 54 5.51 -14.79 -17.50
C PHE A 54 5.25 -13.71 -18.56
N ASP A 55 5.78 -12.50 -18.38
CA ASP A 55 5.51 -11.34 -19.24
C ASP A 55 4.00 -11.12 -19.46
N ALA A 56 3.21 -11.36 -18.40
CA ALA A 56 1.75 -11.32 -18.41
C ALA A 56 1.22 -10.18 -17.52
N TYR A 57 -0.10 -9.97 -17.51
CA TYR A 57 -0.74 -8.82 -16.88
C TYR A 57 -1.91 -9.25 -16.01
N ASP A 58 -1.94 -8.78 -14.77
CA ASP A 58 -3.06 -8.94 -13.84
C ASP A 58 -4.23 -8.06 -14.30
N ILE A 59 -5.27 -8.67 -14.87
CA ILE A 59 -6.45 -7.99 -15.41
C ILE A 59 -7.71 -8.71 -14.92
N PRO A 60 -8.66 -8.02 -14.27
CA PRO A 60 -9.94 -8.62 -13.92
C PRO A 60 -10.72 -9.05 -15.17
N LEU A 61 -11.09 -10.33 -15.29
CA LEU A 61 -11.80 -10.85 -16.47
C LEU A 61 -13.11 -10.11 -16.74
N THR A 62 -13.80 -9.67 -15.69
CA THR A 62 -15.04 -8.90 -15.83
C THR A 62 -14.85 -7.60 -16.59
N LYS A 63 -13.67 -6.95 -16.47
CA LYS A 63 -13.35 -5.74 -17.24
C LYS A 63 -13.19 -6.05 -18.72
N LEU A 64 -12.50 -7.15 -19.04
CA LEU A 64 -12.30 -7.58 -20.42
C LEU A 64 -13.61 -8.06 -21.06
N ILE A 65 -14.36 -8.93 -20.38
CA ILE A 65 -15.57 -9.56 -20.91
C ILE A 65 -16.69 -8.54 -21.10
N ASN A 66 -16.95 -7.70 -20.08
CA ASN A 66 -18.04 -6.72 -20.16
C ASN A 66 -17.68 -5.53 -21.06
N GLY A 67 -16.40 -5.14 -21.07
CA GLY A 67 -15.91 -4.00 -21.85
C GLY A 67 -15.65 -4.32 -23.33
N SER A 68 -15.40 -5.58 -23.68
CA SER A 68 -15.05 -5.95 -25.06
C SER A 68 -16.18 -5.61 -26.04
N PRO A 69 -15.89 -4.96 -27.18
CA PRO A 69 -16.90 -4.65 -28.17
C PRO A 69 -17.52 -5.92 -28.77
N THR A 70 -18.61 -5.73 -29.52
CA THR A 70 -19.34 -6.84 -30.14
C THR A 70 -19.38 -6.75 -31.65
N VAL A 71 -19.40 -7.91 -32.30
CA VAL A 71 -19.51 -8.08 -33.75
C VAL A 71 -20.69 -8.97 -34.11
N ASN A 72 -21.09 -8.96 -35.37
CA ASN A 72 -22.26 -9.67 -35.91
C ASN A 72 -23.55 -9.43 -35.10
N ASN A 73 -24.04 -8.19 -35.10
CA ASN A 73 -25.28 -7.82 -34.40
C ASN A 73 -25.33 -8.25 -32.93
N LYS A 74 -24.21 -8.09 -32.21
CA LYS A 74 -24.05 -8.45 -30.80
C LYS A 74 -24.03 -9.97 -30.51
N GLN A 75 -23.94 -10.81 -31.53
CA GLN A 75 -23.82 -12.26 -31.33
C GLN A 75 -22.52 -12.65 -30.64
N TRP A 76 -21.42 -11.96 -30.97
CA TRP A 76 -20.10 -12.29 -30.42
C TRP A 76 -19.46 -11.07 -29.77
N ARG A 77 -18.76 -11.29 -28.65
CA ARG A 77 -17.72 -10.36 -28.19
C ARG A 77 -16.47 -10.58 -29.02
N VAL A 78 -15.76 -9.52 -29.38
CA VAL A 78 -14.56 -9.62 -30.24
C VAL A 78 -13.52 -10.58 -29.66
N HIS A 79 -13.19 -10.44 -28.37
CA HIS A 79 -12.20 -11.30 -27.72
C HIS A 79 -12.60 -12.78 -27.72
N GLU A 80 -13.90 -13.08 -27.55
CA GLU A 80 -14.44 -14.43 -27.50
C GLU A 80 -14.35 -15.09 -28.89
N TRP A 81 -14.78 -14.37 -29.92
CA TRP A 81 -14.68 -14.87 -31.29
C TRP A 81 -13.23 -15.13 -31.68
N LEU A 82 -12.33 -14.18 -31.40
CA LEU A 82 -10.90 -14.34 -31.64
C LEU A 82 -10.33 -15.56 -30.91
N GLY A 83 -10.69 -15.75 -29.64
CA GLY A 83 -10.27 -16.91 -28.85
C GLY A 83 -10.72 -18.23 -29.47
N LYS A 84 -11.99 -18.34 -29.86
CA LYS A 84 -12.56 -19.56 -30.43
C LYS A 84 -11.95 -19.94 -31.78
N HIS A 85 -11.43 -18.98 -32.53
CA HIS A 85 -10.89 -19.18 -33.88
C HIS A 85 -9.35 -19.09 -33.94
N GLY A 86 -8.65 -19.20 -32.81
CA GLY A 86 -7.18 -19.24 -32.79
C GLY A 86 -6.48 -17.88 -33.00
N HIS A 87 -7.23 -16.78 -32.97
CA HIS A 87 -6.73 -15.41 -33.14
C HIS A 87 -6.73 -14.60 -31.83
N ALA A 88 -6.73 -15.27 -30.68
CA ALA A 88 -6.69 -14.63 -29.37
C ALA A 88 -5.51 -13.66 -29.29
N LEU A 89 -5.71 -12.42 -28.82
CA LEU A 89 -4.62 -11.48 -28.55
C LEU A 89 -3.92 -11.77 -27.22
N VAL A 90 -4.67 -12.31 -26.26
CA VAL A 90 -4.17 -12.68 -24.94
C VAL A 90 -4.76 -14.01 -24.50
N GLU A 91 -4.00 -14.76 -23.71
CA GLU A 91 -4.42 -16.00 -23.08
C GLU A 91 -4.37 -15.87 -21.55
N ASN A 92 -5.36 -16.44 -20.84
CA ASN A 92 -5.34 -16.45 -19.38
C ASN A 92 -4.53 -17.66 -18.88
N ILE A 93 -3.39 -17.40 -18.25
CA ILE A 93 -2.54 -18.45 -17.66
C ILE A 93 -2.93 -18.79 -16.21
N ASN A 94 -3.82 -17.99 -15.59
CA ASN A 94 -4.41 -18.32 -14.30
C ASN A 94 -5.71 -19.12 -14.49
N LYS A 95 -5.61 -20.46 -14.44
CA LYS A 95 -6.73 -21.37 -14.71
C LYS A 95 -7.89 -21.29 -13.69
N SER A 96 -7.64 -20.83 -12.46
CA SER A 96 -8.68 -20.68 -11.44
C SER A 96 -9.46 -19.37 -11.60
N ALA A 97 -8.94 -18.40 -12.33
CA ALA A 97 -9.63 -17.14 -12.60
C ALA A 97 -10.75 -17.31 -13.60
N ASN A 98 -11.97 -17.04 -13.14
CA ASN A 98 -13.17 -16.94 -13.97
C ASN A 98 -14.14 -15.91 -13.39
N ASN A 99 -15.23 -15.63 -14.12
CA ASN A 99 -16.22 -14.62 -13.72
C ASN A 99 -16.93 -14.93 -12.39
N ILE A 100 -16.93 -16.19 -11.95
CA ILE A 100 -17.58 -16.65 -10.72
C ILE A 100 -16.63 -16.54 -9.53
N THR A 101 -15.36 -16.96 -9.69
CA THR A 101 -14.35 -16.89 -8.63
C THR A 101 -13.95 -15.46 -8.30
N LYS A 102 -14.09 -14.54 -9.26
CA LYS A 102 -13.64 -13.13 -9.17
C LYS A 102 -12.14 -12.97 -8.91
N GLU A 103 -11.39 -14.05 -9.09
CA GLU A 103 -9.93 -13.99 -9.08
C GLU A 103 -9.44 -13.19 -10.28
N ILE A 104 -8.33 -12.49 -10.10
CA ILE A 104 -7.72 -11.70 -11.15
C ILE A 104 -7.09 -12.66 -12.18
N ALA A 105 -7.43 -12.49 -13.45
CA ALA A 105 -6.79 -13.25 -14.51
C ALA A 105 -5.38 -12.72 -14.74
N VAL A 106 -4.52 -13.62 -15.20
CA VAL A 106 -3.15 -13.30 -15.59
C VAL A 106 -3.10 -13.49 -17.10
N LEU A 107 -3.22 -12.39 -17.83
CA LEU A 107 -3.34 -12.38 -19.27
C LEU A 107 -1.96 -12.25 -19.91
N LYS A 108 -1.52 -13.28 -20.61
CA LYS A 108 -0.26 -13.30 -21.36
C LYS A 108 -0.54 -12.91 -22.81
N PRO A 109 0.23 -11.97 -23.41
CA PRO A 109 0.20 -11.74 -24.85
C PRO A 109 0.48 -13.03 -25.64
N THR A 110 -0.31 -13.28 -26.67
CA THR A 110 -0.03 -14.37 -27.62
C THR A 110 0.87 -13.88 -28.75
N ALA A 111 1.24 -14.76 -29.69
CA ALA A 111 1.93 -14.37 -30.92
C ALA A 111 1.14 -13.38 -31.80
N ASN A 112 -0.17 -13.20 -31.55
CA ASN A 112 -1.01 -12.27 -32.30
C ASN A 112 -0.94 -10.82 -31.79
N LEU A 113 -0.30 -10.58 -30.64
CA LEU A 113 -0.21 -9.28 -29.99
C LEU A 113 1.25 -8.84 -29.85
N ILE A 114 1.58 -7.70 -30.43
CA ILE A 114 2.88 -7.06 -30.33
C ILE A 114 2.80 -6.02 -29.22
N VAL A 115 3.60 -6.18 -28.17
CA VAL A 115 3.68 -5.20 -27.07
C VAL A 115 4.97 -4.41 -27.17
N LYS A 116 4.86 -3.08 -27.20
CA LYS A 116 5.99 -2.15 -27.22
C LYS A 116 6.07 -1.40 -25.89
N ASN A 117 7.30 -1.09 -25.47
CA ASN A 117 7.58 -0.31 -24.26
C ASN A 117 6.98 -0.91 -22.97
N ASP A 118 6.96 -2.24 -22.84
CA ASP A 118 6.48 -2.90 -21.61
C ASP A 118 7.31 -2.50 -20.37
N ASN A 119 8.62 -2.34 -20.56
CA ASN A 119 9.52 -1.82 -19.55
C ASN A 119 9.75 -0.32 -19.79
N LEU A 120 8.97 0.51 -19.08
CA LEU A 120 9.07 1.96 -19.16
C LEU A 120 10.49 2.46 -18.84
N LEU A 121 11.14 1.90 -17.82
CA LEU A 121 12.49 2.31 -17.43
C LEU A 121 13.48 2.10 -18.58
N LYS A 122 13.48 0.90 -19.18
CA LYS A 122 14.35 0.56 -20.30
C LYS A 122 14.10 1.47 -21.51
N TYR A 123 12.84 1.80 -21.79
CA TYR A 123 12.50 2.76 -22.84
C TYR A 123 13.08 4.15 -22.53
N LEU A 124 12.85 4.69 -21.34
CA LEU A 124 13.35 6.01 -20.95
C LEU A 124 14.89 6.08 -20.88
N GLN A 125 15.56 4.96 -20.61
CA GLN A 125 17.02 4.84 -20.66
C GLN A 125 17.57 4.81 -22.09
N SER A 126 16.74 4.48 -23.08
CA SER A 126 17.16 4.40 -24.49
C SER A 126 17.08 5.74 -25.23
N VAL A 127 16.37 6.73 -24.66
CA VAL A 127 16.21 8.06 -25.26
C VAL A 127 17.28 9.03 -24.76
N THR A 128 17.56 10.06 -25.55
CA THR A 128 18.48 11.14 -25.19
C THR A 128 17.90 12.03 -24.08
N ALA A 129 18.74 12.83 -23.41
CA ALA A 129 18.27 13.74 -22.37
C ALA A 129 17.21 14.76 -22.85
N PRO A 130 17.33 15.39 -24.04
CA PRO A 130 16.26 16.24 -24.58
C PRO A 130 14.95 15.49 -24.88
N GLU A 131 15.05 14.25 -25.37
CA GLU A 131 13.86 13.41 -25.62
C GLU A 131 13.18 12.98 -24.31
N LEU A 132 13.96 12.71 -23.26
CA LEU A 132 13.44 12.45 -21.92
C LEU A 132 12.71 13.67 -21.37
N ASP A 133 13.30 14.86 -21.49
CA ASP A 133 12.68 16.11 -21.04
C ASP A 133 11.35 16.37 -21.79
N ALA A 134 11.38 16.23 -23.12
CA ALA A 134 10.19 16.32 -23.96
C ALA A 134 9.13 15.27 -23.57
N TYR A 135 9.53 14.04 -23.24
CA TYR A 135 8.62 13.00 -22.75
C TYR A 135 7.96 13.38 -21.44
N LEU A 136 8.71 13.93 -20.48
CA LEU A 136 8.19 14.33 -19.18
C LEU A 136 7.28 15.56 -19.29
N ASP A 137 7.54 16.45 -20.25
CA ASP A 137 6.76 17.67 -20.48
C ASP A 137 5.48 17.44 -21.29
N THR A 138 5.49 16.49 -22.21
CA THR A 138 4.39 16.29 -23.16
C THR A 138 3.33 15.34 -22.61
N LEU A 139 2.07 15.75 -22.72
CA LEU A 139 0.90 14.90 -22.47
C LEU A 139 0.34 14.39 -23.80
N THR A 140 0.20 13.06 -23.95
CA THR A 140 -0.42 12.47 -25.14
C THR A 140 -1.94 12.42 -24.99
N GLN A 141 -2.67 12.34 -26.11
CA GLN A 141 -4.13 12.18 -26.08
C GLN A 141 -4.55 10.91 -25.32
N ASP A 142 -3.82 9.81 -25.50
CA ASP A 142 -4.02 8.57 -24.75
C ASP A 142 -3.96 8.76 -23.23
N TRP A 143 -3.01 9.57 -22.75
CA TRP A 143 -2.92 9.89 -21.33
C TRP A 143 -4.08 10.78 -20.89
N GLN A 144 -4.44 11.79 -21.69
CA GLN A 144 -5.59 12.64 -21.44
C GLN A 144 -6.86 11.80 -21.25
N ASP A 145 -7.18 10.92 -22.20
CA ASP A 145 -8.37 10.06 -22.18
C ASP A 145 -8.37 9.10 -20.97
N LEU A 146 -7.21 8.51 -20.64
CA LEU A 146 -7.09 7.60 -19.51
C LEU A 146 -7.31 8.32 -18.17
N ILE A 147 -6.75 9.52 -18.02
CA ILE A 147 -6.88 10.31 -16.80
C ILE A 147 -8.28 10.92 -16.67
N ASP A 148 -8.91 11.35 -17.76
CA ASP A 148 -10.28 11.86 -17.76
C ASP A 148 -11.28 10.79 -17.33
N ASP A 149 -11.12 9.55 -17.80
CA ASP A 149 -11.92 8.40 -17.34
C ASP A 149 -11.74 8.17 -15.83
N TYR A 150 -10.48 8.18 -15.34
CA TYR A 150 -10.17 8.04 -13.92
C TYR A 150 -10.81 9.16 -13.06
N GLN A 151 -10.90 10.38 -13.59
CA GLN A 151 -11.43 11.54 -12.87
C GLN A 151 -12.91 11.82 -13.11
N SER A 152 -13.56 11.13 -14.05
CA SER A 152 -14.96 11.33 -14.42
C SER A 152 -15.89 11.39 -13.20
N HIS A 153 -15.73 10.43 -12.26
CA HIS A 153 -16.47 10.42 -10.99
C HIS A 153 -16.18 11.66 -10.16
N TYR A 154 -14.91 12.00 -9.91
CA TYR A 154 -14.53 13.20 -9.15
C TYR A 154 -15.13 14.48 -9.75
N ASN A 155 -15.07 14.61 -11.07
CA ASN A 155 -15.56 15.78 -11.80
C ASN A 155 -17.09 15.90 -11.74
N SER A 156 -17.81 14.77 -11.69
CA SER A 156 -19.28 14.76 -11.53
C SER A 156 -19.78 15.16 -10.13
N LEU A 157 -18.92 15.12 -9.11
CA LEU A 157 -19.31 15.36 -7.73
C LEU A 157 -19.40 16.85 -7.36
N SER A 158 -20.27 17.15 -6.39
CA SER A 158 -20.33 18.45 -5.73
C SER A 158 -19.04 18.75 -4.94
N VAL A 159 -18.77 20.02 -4.64
CA VAL A 159 -17.61 20.41 -3.82
C VAL A 159 -17.63 19.72 -2.44
N LYS A 160 -18.81 19.56 -1.85
CA LYS A 160 -18.98 18.87 -0.56
C LYS A 160 -18.62 17.39 -0.68
N ASP A 161 -19.07 16.73 -1.74
CA ASP A 161 -18.82 15.31 -1.95
C ASP A 161 -17.37 15.02 -2.34
N ARG A 162 -16.74 15.91 -3.12
CA ARG A 162 -15.29 15.83 -3.37
C ARG A 162 -14.50 15.85 -2.07
N ARG A 163 -14.83 16.73 -1.12
CA ARG A 163 -14.16 16.82 0.19
C ARG A 163 -14.39 15.60 1.08
N SER A 164 -15.49 14.87 0.92
CA SER A 164 -15.83 13.71 1.75
C SER A 164 -15.36 12.38 1.15
N GLN A 165 -15.30 12.29 -0.18
CA GLN A 165 -14.96 11.08 -0.93
C GLN A 165 -13.52 11.09 -1.44
N PHE A 166 -12.83 12.23 -1.45
CA PHE A 166 -11.46 12.34 -1.95
C PHE A 166 -10.57 13.09 -0.99
N PHE A 167 -9.29 12.71 -1.00
CA PHE A 167 -8.21 13.51 -0.44
C PHE A 167 -7.34 14.01 -1.59
N THR A 168 -7.13 15.32 -1.66
CA THR A 168 -6.35 15.94 -2.73
C THR A 168 -4.99 16.37 -2.19
N SER A 169 -3.91 15.90 -2.83
CA SER A 169 -2.54 16.31 -2.54
C SER A 169 -2.02 17.19 -3.67
N PRO A 170 -1.32 18.30 -3.39
CA PRO A 170 -0.58 19.02 -4.42
C PRO A 170 0.61 18.19 -4.88
N VAL A 171 0.98 18.34 -6.15
CA VAL A 171 2.12 17.68 -6.77
C VAL A 171 3.16 18.71 -7.19
N ASP A 172 4.38 18.60 -6.64
CA ASP A 172 5.56 19.30 -7.11
C ASP A 172 6.06 18.64 -8.40
N ILE A 173 5.49 19.07 -9.53
CA ILE A 173 5.81 18.55 -10.86
C ILE A 173 7.32 18.67 -11.16
N PRO A 174 7.99 19.82 -10.93
CA PRO A 174 9.44 19.92 -11.11
C PRO A 174 10.25 18.91 -10.29
N ALA A 175 9.93 18.72 -9.01
CA ALA A 175 10.62 17.76 -8.16
C ALA A 175 10.37 16.30 -8.60
N LEU A 176 9.13 15.98 -8.98
CA LEU A 176 8.78 14.67 -9.52
C LEU A 176 9.55 14.36 -10.80
N LYS A 177 9.68 15.32 -11.73
CA LYS A 177 10.48 15.15 -12.96
C LYS A 177 11.94 14.88 -12.65
N ARG A 178 12.56 15.64 -11.71
CA ARG A 178 13.94 15.39 -11.27
C ARG A 178 14.12 13.99 -10.69
N TYR A 179 13.16 13.52 -9.90
CA TYR A 179 13.18 12.16 -9.36
C TYR A 179 13.10 11.10 -10.47
N MET A 180 12.22 11.27 -11.46
CA MET A 180 12.12 10.38 -12.62
C MET A 180 13.44 10.35 -13.41
N THR A 181 14.03 11.52 -13.70
CA THR A 181 15.34 11.63 -14.37
C THR A 181 16.44 10.91 -13.59
N SER A 182 16.46 11.06 -12.26
CA SER A 182 17.43 10.38 -11.39
C SER A 182 17.31 8.86 -11.45
N ILE A 183 16.07 8.32 -11.49
CA ILE A 183 15.85 6.89 -11.69
C ILE A 183 16.39 6.44 -13.05
N VAL A 184 16.06 7.17 -14.13
CA VAL A 184 16.49 6.84 -15.49
C VAL A 184 18.02 6.79 -15.59
N GLN A 185 18.71 7.76 -14.96
CA GLN A 185 20.17 7.84 -14.92
C GLN A 185 20.83 6.83 -13.96
N GLY A 186 20.05 6.04 -13.21
CA GLY A 186 20.58 5.10 -12.22
C GLY A 186 21.14 5.76 -10.96
N ALA A 187 20.87 7.05 -10.74
CA ALA A 187 21.36 7.84 -9.61
C ALA A 187 20.51 7.65 -8.34
N THR A 188 20.06 6.42 -8.08
CA THR A 188 19.22 6.08 -6.91
C THR A 188 19.74 4.84 -6.20
N VAL A 189 19.50 4.75 -4.89
CA VAL A 189 19.82 3.56 -4.08
C VAL A 189 18.82 2.40 -4.28
N LEU A 190 17.80 2.61 -5.12
CA LEU A 190 16.76 1.63 -5.39
C LEU A 190 17.34 0.46 -6.18
N ASN A 191 16.97 -0.76 -5.82
CA ASN A 191 17.27 -1.91 -6.68
C ASN A 191 16.45 -1.86 -7.97
N LYS A 192 16.84 -2.64 -8.98
CA LYS A 192 16.20 -2.65 -10.31
C LYS A 192 14.67 -2.77 -10.26
N TYR A 193 14.15 -3.70 -9.45
CA TYR A 193 12.71 -3.91 -9.30
C TYR A 193 12.00 -2.70 -8.71
N GLN A 194 12.63 -2.07 -7.72
CA GLN A 194 12.10 -0.88 -7.08
C GLN A 194 12.13 0.32 -8.05
N GLN A 195 13.17 0.44 -8.89
CA GLN A 195 13.25 1.47 -9.93
C GLN A 195 12.13 1.31 -10.98
N GLU A 196 11.94 0.09 -11.51
CA GLU A 196 10.90 -0.21 -12.51
C GLU A 196 9.49 0.11 -11.99
N ASN A 197 9.18 -0.22 -10.74
CA ASN A 197 7.88 0.12 -10.16
C ASN A 197 7.74 1.61 -9.85
N SER A 198 8.78 2.22 -9.29
CA SER A 198 8.79 3.64 -8.95
C SER A 198 8.60 4.51 -10.19
N ILE A 199 9.23 4.18 -11.32
CA ILE A 199 9.11 4.99 -12.54
C ILE A 199 7.69 4.92 -13.13
N VAL A 200 7.03 3.76 -13.06
CA VAL A 200 5.65 3.58 -13.55
C VAL A 200 4.67 4.34 -12.66
N HIS A 201 4.82 4.29 -11.34
CA HIS A 201 4.00 5.10 -10.42
C HIS A 201 4.27 6.59 -10.58
N ALA A 202 5.53 6.99 -10.77
CA ALA A 202 5.92 8.38 -10.97
C ALA A 202 5.32 8.95 -12.26
N GLU A 203 5.37 8.19 -13.36
CA GLU A 203 4.69 8.58 -14.59
C GLU A 203 3.19 8.77 -14.34
N TYR A 204 2.53 7.80 -13.70
CA TYR A 204 1.09 7.91 -13.44
C TYR A 204 0.72 9.16 -12.62
N VAL A 205 1.48 9.47 -11.56
CA VAL A 205 1.28 10.68 -10.74
C VAL A 205 1.55 11.95 -11.56
N LEU A 206 2.61 11.96 -12.37
CA LEU A 206 2.95 13.09 -13.24
C LEU A 206 1.83 13.40 -14.23
N ARG A 207 1.30 12.36 -14.90
CA ARG A 207 0.24 12.52 -15.90
C ARG A 207 -1.07 12.99 -15.27
N ILE A 208 -1.43 12.47 -14.09
CA ILE A 208 -2.56 13.01 -13.32
C ILE A 208 -2.33 14.50 -13.06
N ALA A 209 -1.17 14.86 -12.49
CA ALA A 209 -0.86 16.23 -12.12
C ALA A 209 -0.87 17.19 -13.32
N GLN A 210 -0.44 16.75 -14.50
CA GLN A 210 -0.49 17.55 -15.73
C GLN A 210 -1.93 17.87 -16.17
N VAL A 211 -2.85 16.89 -16.05
CA VAL A 211 -4.27 17.10 -16.39
C VAL A 211 -5.00 17.94 -15.33
N THR A 212 -4.63 17.81 -14.06
CA THR A 212 -5.35 18.43 -12.92
C THR A 212 -4.77 19.73 -12.42
N ASN A 213 -3.86 20.35 -13.19
CA ASN A 213 -3.17 21.55 -12.77
C ASN A 213 -2.44 21.38 -11.41
N GLY A 214 -1.67 20.29 -11.29
CA GLY A 214 -0.80 20.00 -10.15
C GLY A 214 -1.47 19.29 -8.99
N LEU A 215 -2.60 18.59 -9.17
CA LEU A 215 -3.37 17.99 -8.07
C LEU A 215 -3.56 16.47 -8.21
N LEU A 216 -3.22 15.71 -7.18
CA LEU A 216 -3.49 14.28 -7.10
C LEU A 216 -4.80 14.04 -6.33
N HIS A 217 -5.91 13.80 -7.05
CA HIS A 217 -7.21 13.45 -6.48
C HIS A 217 -7.28 11.97 -6.13
N GLN A 218 -7.28 11.67 -4.82
CA GLN A 218 -7.19 10.29 -4.32
C GLN A 218 -8.54 9.88 -3.73
N LYS A 219 -9.22 8.96 -4.41
CA LYS A 219 -10.51 8.47 -3.94
C LYS A 219 -10.32 7.70 -2.65
N ILE A 220 -11.01 8.12 -1.61
CA ILE A 220 -10.97 7.50 -0.30
C ILE A 220 -11.66 6.14 -0.39
N ASP A 221 -10.90 5.09 -0.08
CA ASP A 221 -11.39 3.76 0.10
C ASP A 221 -11.55 3.46 1.60
N LYS A 222 -12.79 3.54 2.10
CA LYS A 222 -13.11 3.22 3.51
C LYS A 222 -13.27 1.72 3.74
N LYS A 223 -12.87 0.85 2.81
CA LYS A 223 -13.18 -0.59 2.86
C LYS A 223 -12.61 -1.35 4.06
N ALA A 224 -11.76 -0.80 4.94
CA ALA A 224 -11.17 -1.63 6.00
C ALA A 224 -10.69 -0.89 7.28
N PHE A 225 -11.12 -1.41 8.45
CA PHE A 225 -10.47 -1.24 9.78
C PHE A 225 -10.17 0.19 10.26
N GLY A 226 -11.12 1.11 10.16
CA GLY A 226 -10.98 2.46 10.73
C GLY A 226 -9.96 3.37 10.02
N ARG A 227 -8.98 2.81 9.30
CA ARG A 227 -7.99 3.53 8.50
C ARG A 227 -8.60 4.05 7.20
N THR A 228 -8.09 5.20 6.77
CA THR A 228 -8.35 5.73 5.42
C THR A 228 -7.35 5.12 4.45
N TYR A 229 -7.84 4.41 3.43
CA TYR A 229 -7.05 4.00 2.27
C TYR A 229 -7.42 4.82 1.04
N TYR A 230 -6.65 4.68 -0.04
CA TYR A 230 -6.92 5.33 -1.31
C TYR A 230 -6.96 4.29 -2.43
N GLU A 231 -7.87 4.48 -3.40
CA GLU A 231 -7.88 3.65 -4.62
C GLU A 231 -6.72 4.07 -5.55
N GLY A 232 -6.10 3.10 -6.23
CA GLY A 232 -5.05 3.35 -7.23
C GLY A 232 -3.69 3.78 -6.66
N VAL A 233 -2.91 4.49 -7.50
CA VAL A 233 -1.63 5.08 -7.07
C VAL A 233 -1.91 6.31 -6.22
N SER A 234 -1.33 6.33 -5.02
CA SER A 234 -1.65 7.30 -3.98
C SER A 234 -0.45 7.56 -3.07
N VAL A 235 -0.59 8.53 -2.16
CA VAL A 235 0.36 8.77 -1.07
C VAL A 235 0.54 7.55 -0.17
N LEU A 236 -0.39 6.58 -0.17
CA LEU A 236 -0.25 5.35 0.63
C LEU A 236 0.42 4.21 -0.14
N SER A 237 0.13 4.08 -1.43
CA SER A 237 0.59 2.94 -2.24
C SER A 237 1.98 3.17 -2.86
N THR A 238 2.46 4.40 -2.90
CA THR A 238 3.79 4.76 -3.40
C THR A 238 4.89 4.62 -2.35
N ARG A 239 6.13 4.40 -2.80
CA ARG A 239 7.30 4.40 -1.92
C ARG A 239 7.53 5.78 -1.31
N LYS A 240 8.20 5.82 -0.15
CA LYS A 240 8.47 7.07 0.58
C LYS A 240 9.25 8.06 -0.28
N GLU A 241 10.24 7.61 -1.05
CA GLU A 241 11.08 8.44 -1.91
C GLU A 241 10.28 9.11 -3.03
N LEU A 242 9.39 8.36 -3.70
CA LEU A 242 8.48 8.91 -4.69
C LEU A 242 7.51 9.92 -4.04
N ARG A 243 6.97 9.59 -2.86
CA ARG A 243 6.11 10.50 -2.11
C ARG A 243 6.81 11.80 -1.74
N MET A 244 8.05 11.75 -1.27
CA MET A 244 8.88 12.94 -1.04
C MET A 244 9.03 13.76 -2.31
N ALA A 245 9.36 13.09 -3.43
CA ALA A 245 9.55 13.76 -4.71
C ALA A 245 8.31 14.51 -5.19
N PHE A 246 7.12 13.92 -5.12
CA PHE A 246 5.92 14.59 -5.60
C PHE A 246 5.25 15.51 -4.57
N LEU A 247 5.49 15.37 -3.26
CA LEU A 247 4.98 16.32 -2.27
C LEU A 247 5.87 17.57 -2.14
N GLY A 248 7.13 17.47 -2.58
CA GLY A 248 8.14 18.51 -2.48
C GLY A 248 8.56 18.75 -1.02
N THR A 249 9.28 19.85 -0.78
CA THR A 249 9.74 20.22 0.55
C THR A 249 8.59 20.26 1.55
N SER A 250 8.67 19.37 2.54
CA SER A 250 7.62 19.16 3.54
C SER A 250 8.17 18.46 4.79
N TRP A 251 7.29 18.10 5.72
CA TRP A 251 7.66 17.44 6.98
C TRP A 251 6.68 16.31 7.29
N GLU A 252 7.20 15.12 7.58
CA GLU A 252 6.43 13.98 8.06
C GLU A 252 6.49 13.89 9.58
N TYR A 253 5.32 13.68 10.19
CA TYR A 253 5.18 13.38 11.61
C TYR A 253 4.50 12.03 11.80
N ASP A 254 5.24 11.03 12.27
CA ASP A 254 4.81 9.64 12.50
C ASP A 254 4.69 9.30 13.99
N CYS A 255 3.78 8.39 14.38
CA CYS A 255 3.64 8.01 15.78
C CYS A 255 4.80 7.11 16.27
N LYS A 256 5.54 7.54 17.28
CA LYS A 256 6.61 6.73 17.89
C LYS A 256 6.04 5.59 18.72
N SER A 257 6.51 4.37 18.45
CA SER A 257 6.20 3.18 19.28
C SER A 257 4.69 2.96 19.50
N CYS A 258 3.86 3.40 18.55
CA CYS A 258 2.46 3.71 18.79
C CYS A 258 1.63 2.51 19.28
N SER A 259 1.85 1.32 18.73
CA SER A 259 1.17 0.10 19.18
C SER A 259 1.50 -0.26 20.63
N THR A 260 2.78 -0.18 21.02
CA THR A 260 3.22 -0.45 22.39
C THR A 260 2.69 0.61 23.35
N ALA A 261 2.78 1.89 22.97
CA ALA A 261 2.26 3.01 23.75
C ALA A 261 0.76 2.89 24.01
N TRP A 262 -0.01 2.52 22.97
CA TRP A 262 -1.44 2.28 23.06
C TRP A 262 -1.76 1.09 23.99
N LYS A 263 -1.05 -0.04 23.88
CA LYS A 263 -1.27 -1.16 24.82
C LYS A 263 -0.97 -0.75 26.26
N MET A 264 0.11 -0.01 26.47
CA MET A 264 0.55 0.45 27.79
C MET A 264 -0.47 1.37 28.48
N SER A 265 -1.35 2.06 27.74
CA SER A 265 -2.42 2.89 28.35
C SER A 265 -3.43 2.07 29.16
N PHE A 266 -3.53 0.76 28.91
CA PHE A 266 -4.39 -0.16 29.66
C PHE A 266 -3.71 -0.77 30.89
N ALA A 267 -2.42 -0.54 31.11
CA ALA A 267 -1.64 -1.19 32.15
C ALA A 267 -2.14 -0.86 33.57
N VAL A 268 -2.56 0.39 33.82
CA VAL A 268 -3.13 0.82 35.11
C VAL A 268 -4.44 0.08 35.39
N GLN A 269 -5.33 -0.02 34.41
CA GLN A 269 -6.61 -0.71 34.55
C GLN A 269 -6.42 -2.21 34.80
N TRP A 270 -5.51 -2.84 34.04
CA TRP A 270 -5.15 -4.24 34.25
C TRP A 270 -4.57 -4.48 35.65
N HIS A 271 -3.70 -3.58 36.12
CA HIS A 271 -3.05 -3.69 37.42
C HIS A 271 -4.05 -3.54 38.57
N ALA A 272 -5.01 -2.63 38.42
CA ALA A 272 -6.07 -2.41 39.41
C ALA A 272 -6.92 -3.68 39.67
N GLN A 273 -7.07 -4.57 38.68
CA GLN A 273 -7.82 -5.84 38.79
C GLN A 273 -7.07 -6.95 39.53
N LYS A 274 -5.79 -6.77 39.86
CA LYS A 274 -5.02 -7.79 40.58
C LYS A 274 -5.35 -7.77 42.07
N LYS A 275 -5.72 -8.94 42.60
CA LYS A 275 -6.07 -9.17 44.01
C LYS A 275 -4.89 -8.87 44.97
N SER A 276 -3.65 -9.00 44.51
CA SER A 276 -2.44 -8.67 45.26
C SER A 276 -1.53 -7.80 44.39
N ARG A 277 -1.22 -6.59 44.86
CA ARG A 277 -0.41 -5.59 44.14
C ARG A 277 0.99 -5.53 44.74
N LYS A 278 1.74 -6.63 44.62
CA LYS A 278 3.13 -6.71 45.16
C LYS A 278 4.11 -5.80 44.40
N LEU A 279 3.83 -5.53 43.13
CA LEU A 279 4.62 -4.68 42.25
C LEU A 279 3.76 -3.51 41.80
N ASP A 280 4.36 -2.38 41.45
CA ASP A 280 3.67 -1.30 40.74
C ASP A 280 3.50 -1.60 39.23
N VAL A 281 2.87 -0.68 38.49
CA VAL A 281 2.65 -0.83 37.04
C VAL A 281 3.98 -0.92 36.28
N ARG A 282 4.97 -0.09 36.61
CA ARG A 282 6.27 -0.06 35.91
C ARG A 282 7.05 -1.35 36.15
N GLN A 283 7.00 -1.86 37.37
CA GLN A 283 7.60 -3.14 37.77
C GLN A 283 6.88 -4.35 37.16
N SER A 284 5.58 -4.22 36.85
CA SER A 284 4.82 -5.26 36.16
C SER A 284 5.09 -5.32 34.65
N PHE A 285 5.56 -4.22 34.06
CA PHE A 285 5.76 -4.04 32.62
C PHE A 285 7.14 -3.46 32.29
N THR A 286 8.18 -3.95 32.96
CA THR A 286 9.54 -3.39 32.90
C THR A 286 10.14 -3.32 31.50
N ALA A 287 9.92 -4.34 30.65
CA ALA A 287 10.52 -4.37 29.33
C ALA A 287 9.80 -3.40 28.38
N MET A 288 8.47 -3.30 28.47
CA MET A 288 7.68 -2.30 27.77
C MET A 288 7.99 -0.88 28.26
N THR A 289 8.19 -0.67 29.56
CA THR A 289 8.63 0.62 30.11
C THR A 289 10.01 1.00 29.59
N LEU A 290 10.98 0.08 29.60
CA LEU A 290 12.31 0.32 29.03
C LEU A 290 12.21 0.70 27.54
N TYR A 291 11.44 -0.06 26.75
CA TYR A 291 11.23 0.23 25.33
C TYR A 291 10.60 1.61 25.04
N LEU A 292 9.74 2.10 25.94
CA LEU A 292 9.01 3.37 25.76
C LEU A 292 9.77 4.58 26.31
N GLU A 293 10.59 4.41 27.35
CA GLU A 293 11.27 5.51 28.04
C GLU A 293 12.75 5.62 27.74
N ASP A 294 13.43 4.49 27.52
CA ASP A 294 14.85 4.42 27.18
C ASP A 294 15.05 3.44 26.02
N LYS A 295 14.59 3.89 24.85
CA LYS A 295 14.53 3.08 23.64
C LYS A 295 15.93 2.70 23.13
N ASP A 296 16.92 3.55 23.36
CA ASP A 296 18.30 3.28 22.97
C ASP A 296 18.89 2.19 23.87
N ALA A 297 18.76 2.29 25.19
CA ALA A 297 19.20 1.22 26.08
C ALA A 297 18.49 -0.11 25.80
N PHE A 298 17.19 -0.08 25.46
CA PHE A 298 16.47 -1.29 25.03
C PHE A 298 17.13 -1.93 23.80
N PHE A 299 17.34 -1.14 22.73
CA PHE A 299 17.90 -1.68 21.50
C PHE A 299 19.35 -2.12 21.66
N ASP A 300 20.16 -1.37 22.40
CA ASP A 300 21.56 -1.68 22.62
C ASP A 300 21.70 -2.99 23.39
N ALA A 301 20.88 -3.23 24.42
CA ALA A 301 20.84 -4.49 25.14
C ALA A 301 20.43 -5.67 24.24
N VAL A 302 19.41 -5.50 23.41
CA VAL A 302 18.98 -6.55 22.46
C VAL A 302 20.05 -6.81 21.41
N ILE A 303 20.67 -5.78 20.84
CA ILE A 303 21.70 -5.94 19.79
C ILE A 303 22.93 -6.64 20.38
N LEU A 304 23.36 -6.26 21.57
CA LEU A 304 24.49 -6.89 22.24
C LEU A 304 24.25 -8.40 22.41
N GLU A 305 23.05 -8.82 22.82
CA GLU A 305 22.71 -10.23 23.01
C GLU A 305 22.49 -10.98 21.67
N VAL A 306 21.92 -10.32 20.67
CA VAL A 306 21.52 -10.94 19.40
C VAL A 306 22.66 -11.00 18.38
N TYR A 307 23.53 -10.02 18.35
CA TYR A 307 24.67 -9.96 17.43
C TYR A 307 26.02 -10.23 18.11
N ASN A 308 26.07 -10.28 19.44
CA ASN A 308 27.34 -10.36 20.19
C ASN A 308 28.32 -9.26 19.77
N SER A 309 27.78 -8.07 19.47
CA SER A 309 28.52 -6.95 18.91
C SER A 309 27.99 -5.63 19.47
N GLN A 310 28.82 -4.59 19.38
CA GLN A 310 28.36 -3.23 19.62
C GLN A 310 27.24 -2.83 18.65
N PRO A 311 26.33 -1.94 19.06
CA PRO A 311 25.24 -1.47 18.21
C PRO A 311 25.75 -0.78 16.94
N THR A 312 25.23 -1.20 15.78
CA THR A 312 25.41 -0.49 14.51
C THR A 312 24.05 -0.01 13.99
N PRO A 313 24.01 1.00 13.10
CA PRO A 313 22.78 1.43 12.45
C PRO A 313 22.05 0.28 11.73
N GLU A 314 22.77 -0.63 11.07
CA GLU A 314 22.16 -1.78 10.38
C GLU A 314 21.50 -2.73 11.38
N TYR A 315 22.20 -3.11 12.46
CA TYR A 315 21.63 -4.00 13.48
C TYR A 315 20.41 -3.38 14.14
N LYS A 316 20.46 -2.07 14.45
CA LYS A 316 19.33 -1.34 15.01
C LYS A 316 18.14 -1.31 14.06
N ALA A 317 18.37 -1.16 12.75
CA ALA A 317 17.30 -1.22 11.75
C ALA A 317 16.62 -2.59 11.74
N THR A 318 17.39 -3.69 11.68
CA THR A 318 16.85 -5.06 11.70
C THR A 318 16.08 -5.36 12.99
N ILE A 319 16.64 -5.01 14.17
CA ILE A 319 15.93 -5.23 15.44
C ILE A 319 14.67 -4.37 15.52
N LYS A 320 14.70 -3.12 15.07
CA LYS A 320 13.51 -2.25 15.01
C LYS A 320 12.42 -2.84 14.14
N GLU A 321 12.77 -3.38 12.98
CA GLU A 321 11.81 -4.07 12.10
C GLU A 321 11.21 -5.31 12.76
N ALA A 322 12.04 -6.14 13.41
CA ALA A 322 11.59 -7.32 14.13
C ALA A 322 10.63 -6.98 15.29
N MET A 323 10.97 -5.96 16.09
CA MET A 323 10.13 -5.48 17.18
C MET A 323 8.79 -4.89 16.69
N THR A 324 8.80 -4.25 15.51
CA THR A 324 7.60 -3.74 14.86
C THR A 324 6.68 -4.89 14.41
N ALA A 325 7.25 -5.94 13.80
CA ALA A 325 6.51 -7.15 13.43
C ALA A 325 5.86 -7.82 14.67
N LEU A 326 6.60 -7.92 15.79
CA LEU A 326 6.04 -8.42 17.06
C LEU A 326 4.90 -7.55 17.59
N GLY A 327 5.02 -6.22 17.49
CA GLY A 327 3.96 -5.28 17.85
C GLY A 327 2.64 -5.54 17.11
N PHE A 328 2.74 -5.94 15.84
CA PHE A 328 1.63 -6.33 14.97
C PHE A 328 1.19 -7.80 15.08
N GLY A 329 1.76 -8.56 16.02
CA GLY A 329 1.33 -9.92 16.33
C GLY A 329 2.07 -11.03 15.58
N ALA A 330 3.23 -10.75 14.99
CA ALA A 330 4.12 -11.81 14.52
C ALA A 330 4.48 -12.75 15.68
N LYS A 331 4.55 -14.05 15.39
CA LYS A 331 4.93 -15.04 16.40
C LYS A 331 6.43 -14.96 16.66
N LEU A 332 6.83 -14.88 17.93
CA LEU A 332 8.22 -15.00 18.36
C LEU A 332 8.67 -16.47 18.23
N SER A 333 8.91 -16.91 17.00
CA SER A 333 9.26 -18.29 16.69
C SER A 333 10.09 -18.39 15.41
N MET A 334 10.90 -19.44 15.33
CA MET A 334 11.67 -19.84 14.14
C MET A 334 10.83 -20.59 13.09
N GLY A 335 9.60 -20.99 13.42
CA GLY A 335 8.90 -22.06 12.72
C GLY A 335 8.42 -21.70 11.32
N THR A 336 8.58 -22.64 10.39
CA THR A 336 7.70 -22.83 9.24
C THR A 336 6.49 -23.67 9.69
N TRP A 337 5.31 -23.35 9.21
CA TRP A 337 4.12 -24.18 9.41
C TRP A 337 3.39 -24.33 8.09
N ARG A 338 2.80 -25.51 7.87
CA ARG A 338 1.90 -25.73 6.75
C ARG A 338 0.52 -25.23 7.12
N SER A 339 -0.09 -24.44 6.24
CA SER A 339 -1.51 -24.11 6.32
C SER A 339 -2.36 -25.35 6.02
N ASP A 340 -3.64 -25.27 6.34
CA ASP A 340 -4.65 -26.29 5.99
C ASP A 340 -4.79 -26.47 4.46
N THR A 341 -4.26 -25.53 3.66
CA THR A 341 -4.21 -25.60 2.19
C THR A 341 -2.91 -26.22 1.66
N GLY A 342 -1.99 -26.63 2.54
CA GLY A 342 -0.70 -27.22 2.17
C GLY A 342 0.41 -26.22 1.84
N GLU A 343 0.14 -24.91 1.98
CA GLU A 343 1.14 -23.86 1.77
C GLU A 343 2.09 -23.77 2.97
N GLU A 344 3.39 -23.83 2.73
CA GLU A 344 4.38 -23.53 3.75
C GLU A 344 4.42 -22.03 4.02
N SER A 345 3.97 -21.64 5.21
CA SER A 345 4.09 -20.30 5.75
C SER A 345 5.32 -20.22 6.65
N GLN A 346 6.03 -19.10 6.60
CA GLN A 346 7.19 -18.84 7.47
C GLN A 346 6.87 -17.66 8.40
N SER A 347 7.51 -17.61 9.57
CA SER A 347 7.46 -16.42 10.40
C SER A 347 7.95 -15.20 9.61
N SER A 348 7.25 -14.07 9.67
CA SER A 348 7.71 -12.83 9.03
C SER A 348 9.08 -12.39 9.55
N LEU A 349 9.47 -12.82 10.76
CA LEU A 349 10.81 -12.58 11.30
C LEU A 349 11.91 -13.26 10.47
N PHE A 350 11.62 -14.34 9.75
CA PHE A 350 12.61 -15.02 8.93
C PHE A 350 13.12 -14.13 7.79
N GLU A 351 12.23 -13.36 7.17
CA GLU A 351 12.59 -12.39 6.14
C GLU A 351 13.30 -11.17 6.73
N VAL A 352 12.86 -10.69 7.90
CA VAL A 352 13.48 -9.54 8.60
C VAL A 352 14.96 -9.77 8.89
N PHE A 353 15.33 -10.99 9.29
CA PHE A 353 16.72 -11.37 9.57
C PHE A 353 17.46 -11.89 8.34
N ASP A 354 16.99 -11.59 7.13
CA ASP A 354 17.57 -12.05 5.85
C ASP A 354 17.89 -13.55 5.85
N ARG A 355 17.00 -14.35 6.43
CA ARG A 355 17.12 -15.81 6.55
C ARG A 355 18.32 -16.28 7.38
N ASP A 356 18.96 -15.39 8.15
CA ASP A 356 19.98 -15.75 9.13
C ASP A 356 19.32 -16.45 10.34
N THR A 357 19.30 -17.78 10.27
CA THR A 357 18.75 -18.64 11.32
C THR A 357 19.48 -18.53 12.65
N ALA A 358 20.77 -18.19 12.66
CA ALA A 358 21.56 -18.11 13.88
C ALA A 358 21.24 -16.83 14.66
N VAL A 359 21.20 -15.69 13.97
CA VAL A 359 20.79 -14.40 14.55
C VAL A 359 19.33 -14.46 14.99
N LEU A 360 18.43 -14.96 14.15
CA LEU A 360 17.02 -15.11 14.51
C LEU A 360 16.82 -16.00 15.75
N LYS A 361 17.58 -17.10 15.87
CA LYS A 361 17.53 -17.98 17.04
C LYS A 361 17.96 -17.25 18.32
N ARG A 362 18.96 -16.38 18.25
CA ARG A 362 19.36 -15.54 19.39
C ARG A 362 18.29 -14.50 19.71
N PHE A 363 17.70 -13.84 18.70
CA PHE A 363 16.59 -12.91 18.90
C PHE A 363 15.37 -13.57 19.58
N VAL A 364 14.97 -14.77 19.14
CA VAL A 364 13.87 -15.52 19.73
C VAL A 364 14.16 -15.94 21.18
N LYS A 365 15.43 -16.16 21.52
CA LYS A 365 15.88 -16.53 22.86
C LYS A 365 16.24 -15.35 23.76
N CYS A 366 16.28 -14.13 23.23
CA CYS A 366 16.68 -12.95 23.97
C CYS A 366 15.70 -12.72 25.13
N ASP A 367 16.22 -12.69 26.36
CA ASP A 367 15.40 -12.62 27.58
C ASP A 367 14.56 -11.34 27.60
N LEU A 368 15.16 -10.21 27.19
CA LEU A 368 14.48 -8.92 27.14
C LEU A 368 13.34 -8.91 26.09
N VAL A 369 13.57 -9.50 24.92
CA VAL A 369 12.55 -9.62 23.85
C VAL A 369 11.42 -10.57 24.30
N HIS A 370 11.76 -11.69 24.92
CA HIS A 370 10.78 -12.65 25.44
C HIS A 370 9.90 -12.00 26.52
N LYS A 371 10.50 -11.26 27.46
CA LYS A 371 9.79 -10.51 28.50
C LYS A 371 8.87 -9.45 27.90
N PHE A 372 9.38 -8.65 26.95
CA PHE A 372 8.60 -7.66 26.23
C PHE A 372 7.38 -8.27 25.52
N ASN A 373 7.57 -9.40 24.84
CA ASN A 373 6.47 -10.10 24.17
C ASN A 373 5.44 -10.63 25.19
N ALA A 374 5.87 -11.22 26.31
CA ALA A 374 4.97 -11.71 27.36
C ALA A 374 4.15 -10.58 28.01
N GLU A 375 4.77 -9.43 28.27
CA GLU A 375 4.13 -8.21 28.76
C GLU A 375 3.06 -7.71 27.76
N GLN A 376 3.38 -7.66 26.46
CA GLN A 376 2.40 -7.33 25.43
C GLN A 376 1.23 -8.33 25.35
N GLN A 377 1.50 -9.65 25.43
CA GLN A 377 0.44 -10.66 25.42
C GLN A 377 -0.49 -10.56 26.63
N THR A 378 0.05 -10.14 27.77
CA THR A 378 -0.73 -9.88 28.98
C THR A 378 -1.74 -8.76 28.75
N LEU A 379 -1.30 -7.65 28.17
CA LEU A 379 -2.19 -6.52 27.83
C LEU A 379 -3.13 -6.86 26.67
N ASN A 380 -2.68 -7.61 25.66
CA ASN A 380 -3.55 -8.05 24.55
C ASN A 380 -4.76 -8.85 25.06
N LYS A 381 -4.53 -9.82 25.97
CA LYS A 381 -5.62 -10.61 26.57
C LYS A 381 -6.60 -9.72 27.34
N PHE A 382 -6.05 -8.79 28.12
CA PHE A 382 -6.85 -7.83 28.88
C PHE A 382 -7.70 -6.94 27.98
N ILE A 383 -7.10 -6.33 26.96
CA ILE A 383 -7.77 -5.42 26.02
C ILE A 383 -8.89 -6.16 25.30
N VAL A 384 -8.63 -7.35 24.74
CA VAL A 384 -9.68 -8.12 24.06
C VAL A 384 -10.84 -8.44 25.02
N ALA A 385 -10.55 -8.82 26.27
CA ALA A 385 -11.59 -9.07 27.27
C ALA A 385 -12.38 -7.79 27.61
N ASN A 386 -11.68 -6.66 27.80
CA ASN A 386 -12.28 -5.38 28.14
C ASN A 386 -13.25 -4.89 27.05
N PHE A 387 -12.86 -5.00 25.77
CA PHE A 387 -13.71 -4.62 24.64
C PHE A 387 -14.78 -5.67 24.30
N SER A 388 -14.67 -6.91 24.79
CA SER A 388 -15.66 -7.97 24.47
C SER A 388 -17.06 -7.70 24.99
N GLY A 389 -17.22 -6.84 26.01
CA GLY A 389 -18.52 -6.38 26.48
C GLY A 389 -19.09 -5.16 25.73
N ASP A 390 -18.30 -4.52 24.85
CA ASP A 390 -18.71 -3.31 24.16
C ASP A 390 -19.65 -3.65 22.98
N ALA A 391 -20.90 -3.16 23.06
CA ALA A 391 -21.93 -3.45 22.05
C ALA A 391 -21.61 -2.85 20.68
N GLN A 392 -20.99 -1.67 20.62
CA GLN A 392 -20.58 -1.04 19.38
C GLN A 392 -19.46 -1.87 18.74
N TRP A 393 -18.46 -2.27 19.52
CA TRP A 393 -17.37 -3.11 19.05
C TRP A 393 -17.89 -4.44 18.48
N GLN A 394 -18.82 -5.10 19.18
CA GLN A 394 -19.42 -6.35 18.69
C GLN A 394 -20.14 -6.18 17.36
N ALA A 395 -20.90 -5.08 17.19
CA ALA A 395 -21.58 -4.77 15.94
C ALA A 395 -20.59 -4.54 14.79
N GLU A 396 -19.55 -3.74 15.02
CA GLU A 396 -18.50 -3.45 14.04
C GLU A 396 -17.71 -4.71 13.66
N MET A 397 -17.35 -5.55 14.64
CA MET A 397 -16.67 -6.83 14.41
C MET A 397 -17.54 -7.79 13.59
N LYS A 398 -18.86 -7.84 13.84
CA LYS A 398 -19.81 -8.68 13.07
C LYS A 398 -19.95 -8.19 11.62
N ALA A 399 -20.03 -6.88 11.40
CA ALA A 399 -20.04 -6.31 10.06
C ALA A 399 -18.75 -6.66 9.29
N GLU A 400 -17.60 -6.59 9.96
CA GLU A 400 -16.30 -6.91 9.36
C GLU A 400 -16.15 -8.42 9.07
N GLN A 401 -16.70 -9.31 9.92
CA GLN A 401 -16.78 -10.76 9.66
C GLN A 401 -17.56 -11.06 8.38
N GLN A 402 -18.71 -10.41 8.21
CA GLN A 402 -19.54 -10.55 7.00
C GLN A 402 -18.79 -10.04 5.76
N ARG A 403 -18.15 -8.88 5.86
CA ARG A 403 -17.38 -8.28 4.76
C ARG A 403 -16.23 -9.18 4.30
N LYS A 404 -15.45 -9.74 5.24
CA LYS A 404 -14.32 -10.63 4.94
C LYS A 404 -14.70 -12.08 4.69
N LYS A 405 -15.97 -12.44 4.90
CA LYS A 405 -16.45 -13.84 4.86
C LYS A 405 -15.66 -14.75 5.81
N VAL A 406 -15.31 -14.22 6.98
CA VAL A 406 -14.56 -14.95 8.02
C VAL A 406 -15.52 -15.30 9.15
N LYS A 407 -15.50 -16.56 9.60
CA LYS A 407 -16.36 -17.03 10.70
C LYS A 407 -16.03 -16.35 12.03
N GLN A 408 -14.74 -16.20 12.34
CA GLN A 408 -14.29 -15.56 13.57
C GLN A 408 -12.89 -14.98 13.41
N PHE A 409 -12.64 -13.83 14.03
CA PHE A 409 -11.30 -13.25 14.13
C PHE A 409 -10.56 -13.80 15.34
N SER A 410 -9.28 -14.13 15.14
CA SER A 410 -8.35 -14.45 16.22
C SER A 410 -8.15 -13.25 17.15
N SER A 411 -7.65 -13.49 18.36
CA SER A 411 -7.31 -12.42 19.32
C SER A 411 -6.28 -11.43 18.75
N ALA A 412 -5.32 -11.91 17.95
CA ALA A 412 -4.35 -11.04 17.29
C ALA A 412 -5.02 -10.11 16.26
N GLN A 413 -5.92 -10.64 15.42
CA GLN A 413 -6.67 -9.83 14.45
C GLN A 413 -7.56 -8.79 15.14
N LYS A 414 -8.16 -9.13 16.29
CA LYS A 414 -8.94 -8.19 17.11
C LYS A 414 -8.08 -7.06 17.67
N ILE A 415 -6.88 -7.36 18.16
CA ILE A 415 -5.92 -6.35 18.65
C ILE A 415 -5.47 -5.42 17.53
N VAL A 416 -5.14 -5.97 16.35
CA VAL A 416 -4.78 -5.17 15.19
C VAL A 416 -5.94 -4.24 14.80
N TRP A 417 -7.18 -4.76 14.76
CA TRP A 417 -8.36 -3.94 14.48
C TRP A 417 -8.50 -2.79 15.49
N LEU A 418 -8.41 -3.08 16.80
CA LEU A 418 -8.57 -2.09 17.86
C LEU A 418 -7.50 -0.99 17.79
N TYR A 419 -6.26 -1.41 17.58
CA TYR A 419 -5.14 -0.48 17.42
C TYR A 419 -5.32 0.43 16.20
N GLN A 420 -5.74 -0.10 15.05
CA GLN A 420 -5.94 0.69 13.83
C GLN A 420 -7.00 1.79 13.99
N HIS A 421 -8.06 1.52 14.78
CA HIS A 421 -9.06 2.53 15.13
C HIS A 421 -8.49 3.57 16.07
N ALA A 422 -7.79 3.16 17.12
CA ALA A 422 -7.14 4.08 18.06
C ALA A 422 -6.11 4.98 17.35
N GLU A 423 -5.29 4.41 16.47
CA GLU A 423 -4.33 5.12 15.63
C GLU A 423 -5.02 6.16 14.75
N THR A 424 -6.12 5.78 14.10
CA THR A 424 -6.88 6.73 13.27
C THR A 424 -7.41 7.90 14.10
N ILE A 425 -8.00 7.63 15.27
CA ILE A 425 -8.50 8.67 16.18
C ILE A 425 -7.37 9.62 16.61
N MET A 426 -6.23 9.06 17.04
CA MET A 426 -5.07 9.86 17.45
C MET A 426 -4.58 10.74 16.31
N MET A 427 -4.44 10.18 15.10
CA MET A 427 -3.95 10.93 13.95
C MET A 427 -4.97 11.92 13.38
N ASP A 428 -6.27 11.67 13.53
CA ASP A 428 -7.31 12.66 13.20
C ASP A 428 -7.23 13.87 14.11
N MET A 429 -6.94 13.67 15.39
CA MET A 429 -6.68 14.77 16.31
C MET A 429 -5.43 15.57 15.91
N VAL A 430 -4.32 14.91 15.58
CA VAL A 430 -3.10 15.58 15.09
C VAL A 430 -3.42 16.42 13.86
N ARG A 431 -4.08 15.83 12.85
CA ARG A 431 -4.50 16.53 11.62
C ARG A 431 -5.39 17.73 11.91
N ALA A 432 -6.33 17.60 12.84
CA ALA A 432 -7.21 18.69 13.21
C ALA A 432 -6.44 19.86 13.83
N GLU A 433 -5.46 19.61 14.71
CA GLU A 433 -4.66 20.66 15.32
C GLU A 433 -3.65 21.29 14.34
N VAL A 434 -3.05 20.50 13.46
CA VAL A 434 -2.21 21.00 12.36
C VAL A 434 -3.00 21.96 11.50
N LYS A 435 -4.21 21.60 11.07
CA LYS A 435 -5.08 22.48 10.27
C LYS A 435 -5.45 23.77 11.02
N LYS A 436 -5.74 23.68 12.33
CA LYS A 436 -6.03 24.86 13.18
C LYS A 436 -4.85 25.82 13.29
N SER A 437 -3.62 25.33 13.15
CA SER A 437 -2.42 26.17 13.15
C SER A 437 -2.17 26.91 11.82
N GLY A 438 -2.99 26.67 10.79
CA GLY A 438 -2.80 27.23 9.45
C GLY A 438 -1.84 26.42 8.57
N ASN A 439 -1.29 25.31 9.08
CA ASN A 439 -0.43 24.44 8.29
C ASN A 439 -1.26 23.53 7.36
N THR A 440 -0.72 23.25 6.17
CA THR A 440 -1.40 22.47 5.14
C THR A 440 -1.04 20.99 5.28
N VAL A 441 -2.05 20.13 5.39
CA VAL A 441 -1.88 18.67 5.34
C VAL A 441 -1.78 18.22 3.89
N LEU A 442 -0.64 17.65 3.52
CA LEU A 442 -0.30 17.22 2.16
C LEU A 442 -0.58 15.74 1.92
N ALA A 443 -0.45 14.91 2.96
CA ALA A 443 -0.73 13.48 2.88
C ALA A 443 -1.12 12.91 4.25
N ASN A 444 -1.95 11.86 4.23
CA ASN A 444 -2.25 11.04 5.40
C ASN A 444 -1.73 9.63 5.13
N VAL A 445 -0.81 9.16 5.97
CA VAL A 445 -0.11 7.89 5.78
C VAL A 445 -0.25 7.06 7.06
N HIS A 446 -1.40 6.44 7.29
CA HIS A 446 -1.65 5.63 8.50
C HIS A 446 -1.32 6.38 9.82
N ASP A 447 -0.20 6.04 10.44
CA ASP A 447 0.38 6.61 11.66
C ASP A 447 1.18 7.90 11.42
N ALA A 448 1.29 8.35 10.17
CA ALA A 448 1.98 9.55 9.74
C ALA A 448 1.05 10.60 9.09
N VAL A 449 1.44 11.86 9.25
CA VAL A 449 0.89 13.00 8.51
C VAL A 449 2.04 13.77 7.87
N VAL A 450 1.90 14.11 6.60
CA VAL A 450 2.86 15.00 5.90
C VAL A 450 2.24 16.39 5.81
N VAL A 451 3.01 17.40 6.21
CA VAL A 451 2.57 18.79 6.29
C VAL A 451 3.55 19.71 5.57
N ARG A 452 3.07 20.84 5.06
CA ARG A 452 3.90 21.76 4.28
C ARG A 452 5.04 22.36 5.10
N ASN A 453 4.72 22.91 6.26
CA ASN A 453 5.70 23.61 7.10
C ASN A 453 6.07 22.78 8.32
N GLN A 454 7.29 22.96 8.83
CA GLN A 454 7.69 22.36 10.09
C GLN A 454 6.75 22.80 11.21
N ILE A 455 6.31 21.87 12.04
CA ILE A 455 5.53 22.15 13.25
C ILE A 455 6.50 22.65 14.33
N PRO A 456 6.34 23.89 14.84
CA PRO A 456 7.22 24.39 15.91
C PRO A 456 7.17 23.47 17.14
N ALA A 457 8.32 23.23 17.78
CA ALA A 457 8.43 22.28 18.90
C ALA A 457 7.40 22.51 20.03
N LYS A 458 7.10 23.78 20.36
CA LYS A 458 6.07 24.12 21.36
C LYS A 458 4.67 23.71 20.93
N LEU A 459 4.33 23.88 19.65
CA LEU A 459 3.05 23.44 19.10
C LEU A 459 2.99 21.91 19.03
N LEU A 460 4.07 21.25 18.61
CA LEU A 460 4.16 19.79 18.57
C LEU A 460 3.89 19.19 19.96
N ALA A 461 4.58 19.68 21.01
CA ALA A 461 4.36 19.24 22.38
C ALA A 461 2.92 19.47 22.87
N LYS A 462 2.28 20.58 22.46
CA LYS A 462 0.87 20.85 22.78
C LYS A 462 -0.08 19.87 22.08
N ILE A 463 0.21 19.52 20.84
CA ILE A 463 -0.57 18.52 20.08
C ILE A 463 -0.44 17.15 20.75
N GLU A 464 0.78 16.73 21.08
CA GLU A 464 1.03 15.46 21.78
C GLU A 464 0.29 15.40 23.11
N LEU A 465 0.42 16.43 23.96
CA LEU A 465 -0.26 16.50 25.25
C LEU A 465 -1.78 16.41 25.09
N LYS A 466 -2.33 17.07 24.08
CA LYS A 466 -3.77 17.03 23.80
C LYS A 466 -4.24 15.64 23.39
N VAL A 467 -3.45 14.92 22.57
CA VAL A 467 -3.74 13.52 22.24
C VAL A 467 -3.69 12.66 23.49
N GLN A 468 -2.60 12.75 24.27
CA GLN A 468 -2.42 12.00 25.52
C GLN A 468 -3.60 12.19 26.49
N GLN A 469 -4.03 13.44 26.71
CA GLN A 469 -5.13 13.77 27.63
C GLN A 469 -6.49 13.24 27.15
N ARG A 470 -6.74 13.22 25.84
CA ARG A 470 -8.04 12.83 25.27
C ARG A 470 -8.18 11.33 25.06
N THR A 471 -7.08 10.64 24.80
CA THR A 471 -7.09 9.19 24.52
C THR A 471 -6.57 8.35 25.68
N GLY A 472 -5.93 8.97 26.68
CA GLY A 472 -5.26 8.27 27.77
C GLY A 472 -3.94 7.60 27.36
N VAL A 473 -3.50 7.74 26.10
CA VAL A 473 -2.24 7.15 25.61
C VAL A 473 -1.07 8.03 26.04
N GLY A 474 -0.64 7.90 27.30
CA GLY A 474 0.37 8.77 27.92
C GLY A 474 1.74 8.78 27.22
N TYR A 475 2.12 7.69 26.55
CA TYR A 475 3.37 7.60 25.78
C TYR A 475 3.24 8.07 24.32
N PHE A 476 2.10 8.66 23.92
CA PHE A 476 1.94 9.17 22.56
C PHE A 476 2.97 10.27 22.28
N LYS A 477 3.78 10.07 21.23
CA LYS A 477 4.81 10.99 20.76
C LYS A 477 4.92 10.92 19.24
N LEU A 478 5.31 12.04 18.63
CA LEU A 478 5.53 12.14 17.19
C LEU A 478 7.04 12.13 16.88
N GLY A 479 7.43 11.35 15.88
CA GLY A 479 8.67 11.47 15.12
C GLY A 479 8.56 12.63 14.16
N GLU A 480 9.71 13.14 13.74
CA GLU A 480 9.81 14.22 12.78
C GLU A 480 10.86 13.85 11.76
N THR A 481 10.51 13.93 10.47
CA THR A 481 11.41 13.71 9.35
C THR A 481 11.17 14.76 8.29
N GLY A 482 12.23 15.45 7.84
CA GLY A 482 12.16 16.33 6.67
C GLY A 482 11.92 15.53 5.40
N TYR A 483 10.99 16.01 4.57
CA TYR A 483 10.64 15.45 3.26
C TYR A 483 11.25 16.26 2.12
#